data_AF-A0A7S0CHT0-F1
#
_entry.id   AF-A0A7S0CHT0-F1
#
_cell.length_a   1.000
_cell.length_b   1.000
_cell.length_c   1.000
_cell.angle_alpha   90.00
_cell.angle_beta   90.00
_cell.angle_gamma   90.00
#
_symmetry.space_group_name_H-M   'P 1'
#
loop_
_entity.id
_entity.type
_entity.pdbx_description
1 polymer ?
#
loop_
_entity_poly.entity_id
_entity_poly.type
_entity_poly.pdbx_seq_one_letter_code
_entity_poly.pdbx_strand_id
1 'polypeptide(L)'
;MSHHCLPIHRACALKAPANLIEQLIRSYPVGSSCTGSHGMIPLHFACQNGANLSVVDLLLKAFPDAAFARDKFGLLPLHLACTEGARLEVVQAVATMNPDAVESKDDAGHTPLDYTRLSLGPGSEAIQKLLENMTSVRNNLGKQLQEQMQEDNSRLLEDCCNLFSYILYSRSFFSSHRFWWFQSQSVANNG
;
A
#
# COMPACT_ATOMS: atom_id res chain seq x y z
N MET A 1 27.89 16.96 12.45
CA MET A 1 27.11 16.54 11.27
C MET A 1 26.07 17.61 11.02
N SER A 2 26.20 18.36 9.92
CA SER A 2 25.36 19.51 9.62
C SER A 2 23.91 19.06 9.44
N HIS A 3 23.02 19.60 10.28
CA HIS A 3 21.58 19.49 10.10
C HIS A 3 21.21 20.26 8.81
N HIS A 4 21.10 19.55 7.68
CA HIS A 4 20.68 20.11 6.38
C HIS A 4 19.16 20.36 6.36
N CYS A 5 18.65 21.04 7.40
CA CYS A 5 17.23 21.33 7.52
C CYS A 5 16.92 22.59 6.70
N LEU A 6 16.43 22.41 5.47
CA LEU A 6 15.94 23.53 4.65
C LEU A 6 14.79 24.30 5.33
N PRO A 7 14.58 25.58 5.00
CA PRO A 7 13.48 26.38 5.56
C PRO A 7 12.10 25.72 5.46
N ILE A 8 11.85 25.00 4.35
CA ILE A 8 10.60 24.26 4.14
C ILE A 8 10.38 23.14 5.17
N HIS A 9 11.42 22.40 5.57
CA HIS A 9 11.32 21.40 6.62
C HIS A 9 10.91 22.03 7.95
N ARG A 10 11.53 23.16 8.30
CA ARG A 10 11.22 23.88 9.54
C ARG A 10 9.81 24.48 9.50
N ALA A 11 9.38 24.98 8.35
CA ALA A 11 8.02 25.48 8.16
C ALA A 11 6.98 24.36 8.35
N CYS A 12 7.20 23.17 7.79
CA CYS A 12 6.35 22.00 8.01
C CYS A 12 6.33 21.56 9.48
N ALA A 13 7.50 21.53 10.13
CA ALA A 13 7.60 21.17 11.56
C ALA A 13 6.87 22.16 12.49
N LEU A 14 6.86 23.46 12.14
CA LEU A 14 6.19 24.51 12.91
C LEU A 14 4.72 24.73 12.51
N LYS A 15 4.12 23.83 11.71
CA LYS A 15 2.74 23.95 11.21
C LYS A 15 2.45 25.28 10.52
N ALA A 16 3.40 25.75 9.70
CA ALA A 16 3.26 26.97 8.94
C ALA A 16 1.99 26.97 8.06
N PRO A 17 1.38 28.14 7.82
CA PRO A 17 0.21 28.24 6.94
C PRO A 17 0.57 27.84 5.51
N ALA A 18 -0.43 27.32 4.78
CA ALA A 18 -0.28 26.86 3.40
C ALA A 18 0.33 27.92 2.48
N ASN A 19 -0.02 29.19 2.65
CA ASN A 19 0.53 30.30 1.86
C ASN A 19 2.05 30.41 1.98
N LEU A 20 2.62 30.20 3.17
CA LEU A 20 4.07 30.26 3.36
C LEU A 20 4.75 29.07 2.70
N ILE A 21 4.17 27.87 2.85
CA ILE A 21 4.68 26.65 2.19
C ILE A 21 4.64 26.80 0.68
N GLU A 22 3.55 27.34 0.13
CA GLU A 22 3.41 27.61 -1.30
C GLU A 22 4.48 28.58 -1.80
N GLN A 23 4.73 29.68 -1.08
CA GLN A 23 5.79 30.63 -1.45
C GLN A 23 7.18 29.98 -1.40
N LEU A 24 7.45 29.15 -0.40
CA LEU A 24 8.71 28.42 -0.30
C LEU A 24 8.89 27.45 -1.46
N ILE A 25 7.86 26.67 -1.81
CA ILE A 25 7.86 25.77 -2.97
C ILE A 25 8.07 26.56 -4.27
N ARG A 26 7.39 27.70 -4.45
CA ARG A 26 7.56 28.54 -5.64
C ARG A 26 8.99 29.09 -5.75
N SER A 27 9.58 29.49 -4.62
CA SER A 27 10.95 30.03 -4.59
C SER A 27 12.02 28.97 -4.81
N TYR A 28 11.81 27.76 -4.29
CA TYR A 28 12.76 26.66 -4.37
C TYR A 28 12.02 25.31 -4.46
N PRO A 29 11.56 24.91 -5.66
CA PRO A 29 10.73 23.72 -5.84
C PRO A 29 11.44 22.43 -5.45
N VAL A 30 12.74 22.33 -5.74
CA VAL A 30 13.58 21.16 -5.42
C VAL A 30 13.65 20.89 -3.90
N GLY A 31 13.33 21.89 -3.07
CA GLY A 31 13.29 21.74 -1.62
C GLY A 31 12.26 20.74 -1.12
N SER A 32 11.21 20.43 -1.89
CA SER A 32 10.18 19.45 -1.52
C SER A 32 10.68 18.00 -1.56
N SER A 33 11.70 17.70 -2.36
CA SER A 33 12.32 16.37 -2.48
C SER A 33 13.59 16.22 -1.64
N CYS A 34 14.16 17.32 -1.16
CA CYS A 34 15.36 17.27 -0.33
C CYS A 34 15.09 16.59 1.00
N THR A 35 16.07 15.84 1.49
CA THR A 35 16.01 15.23 2.81
C THR A 35 16.60 16.17 3.86
N GLY A 36 15.89 16.32 4.97
CA GLY A 36 16.31 17.08 6.13
C GLY A 36 16.99 16.20 7.18
N SER A 37 16.72 16.49 8.44
CA SER A 37 17.19 15.67 9.56
C SER A 37 16.60 14.25 9.48
N HIS A 38 17.39 13.23 9.84
CA HIS A 38 16.96 11.82 9.83
C HIS A 38 16.53 11.29 8.45
N GLY A 39 16.92 11.94 7.35
CA GLY A 39 16.48 11.53 6.01
C GLY A 39 15.03 11.88 5.69
N MET A 40 14.36 12.63 6.57
CA MET A 40 12.97 13.02 6.39
C MET A 40 12.83 14.11 5.35
N ILE A 41 12.01 13.88 4.31
CA ILE A 41 11.51 14.94 3.43
C ILE A 41 10.46 15.84 4.14
N PRO A 42 10.11 17.02 3.61
CA PRO A 42 9.14 17.93 4.23
C PRO A 42 7.77 17.30 4.53
N LEU A 43 7.32 16.35 3.70
CA LEU A 43 6.06 15.63 3.94
C LEU A 43 6.09 14.80 5.22
N HIS A 44 7.22 14.16 5.57
CA HIS A 44 7.36 13.45 6.85
C HIS A 44 7.15 14.39 8.04
N PHE A 45 7.77 15.58 8.02
CA PHE A 45 7.60 16.58 9.07
C PHE A 45 6.15 17.09 9.13
N ALA A 46 5.50 17.29 7.98
CA ALA A 46 4.11 17.72 7.92
C ALA A 46 3.17 16.66 8.53
N CYS A 47 3.36 15.38 8.20
CA CYS A 47 2.60 14.27 8.75
C CYS A 47 2.84 14.09 10.25
N GLN A 48 4.10 14.10 10.70
CA GLN A 48 4.48 13.93 12.11
C GLN A 48 3.93 15.02 13.02
N ASN A 49 3.82 16.26 12.51
CA ASN A 49 3.34 17.39 13.33
C ASN A 49 1.84 17.65 13.13
N GLY A 50 1.11 16.83 12.38
CA GLY A 50 -0.33 17.02 12.15
C GLY A 50 -0.65 18.29 11.35
N ALA A 51 0.08 18.53 10.26
CA ALA A 51 -0.18 19.66 9.36
C ALA A 51 -1.59 19.59 8.75
N ASN A 52 -2.07 20.73 8.24
CA ASN A 52 -3.36 20.80 7.57
C ASN A 52 -3.33 20.07 6.21
N LEU A 53 -4.48 19.57 5.77
CA LEU A 53 -4.63 18.92 4.46
C LEU A 53 -4.08 19.79 3.32
N SER A 54 -4.35 21.10 3.33
CA SER A 54 -3.87 22.01 2.29
C SER A 54 -2.34 22.04 2.16
N VAL A 55 -1.61 21.88 3.26
CA VAL A 55 -0.12 21.82 3.24
C VAL A 55 0.32 20.49 2.62
N VAL A 56 -0.32 19.39 3.00
CA VAL A 56 -0.04 18.05 2.46
C VAL A 56 -0.33 18.00 0.96
N ASP A 57 -1.46 18.55 0.53
CA ASP A 57 -1.82 18.64 -0.89
C ASP A 57 -0.81 19.46 -1.70
N LEU A 58 -0.33 20.59 -1.15
CA LEU A 58 0.71 21.39 -1.82
C LEU A 58 2.01 20.62 -1.96
N LEU A 59 2.42 19.89 -0.92
CA LEU A 59 3.64 19.08 -0.94
C LEU A 59 3.52 17.89 -1.91
N LEU A 60 2.38 17.20 -1.94
CA LEU A 60 2.10 16.10 -2.86
C LEU A 60 2.00 16.58 -4.31
N LYS A 61 1.44 17.79 -4.55
CA LYS A 61 1.44 18.41 -5.88
C LYS A 61 2.84 18.79 -6.34
N ALA A 62 3.68 19.27 -5.42
CA ALA A 62 5.06 19.63 -5.73
C ALA A 62 5.97 18.42 -5.94
N PHE A 63 5.73 17.33 -5.21
CA PHE A 63 6.47 16.09 -5.30
C PHE A 63 5.55 14.88 -5.04
N PRO A 64 4.93 14.30 -6.08
CA PRO A 64 4.00 13.18 -5.94
C PRO A 64 4.64 11.94 -5.31
N ASP A 65 5.91 11.68 -5.63
CA ASP A 65 6.66 10.54 -5.10
C ASP A 65 6.98 10.68 -3.60
N ALA A 66 6.67 11.83 -2.99
CA ALA A 66 6.82 12.05 -1.56
C ALA A 66 6.10 10.98 -0.73
N ALA A 67 4.96 10.47 -1.20
CA ALA A 67 4.18 9.45 -0.51
C ALA A 67 4.88 8.07 -0.44
N PHE A 68 5.91 7.85 -1.26
CA PHE A 68 6.71 6.61 -1.32
C PHE A 68 8.08 6.77 -0.66
N ALA A 69 8.46 8.00 -0.30
CA ALA A 69 9.77 8.26 0.29
C ALA A 69 9.88 7.57 1.65
N ARG A 70 11.02 6.92 1.89
CA ARG A 70 11.38 6.37 3.19
C ARG A 70 12.41 7.24 3.87
N ASP A 71 12.26 7.45 5.16
CA ASP A 71 13.29 8.08 5.99
C ASP A 71 14.40 7.09 6.38
N LYS A 72 15.31 7.49 7.27
CA LYS A 72 16.42 6.63 7.73
C LYS A 72 16.00 5.42 8.56
N PHE A 73 14.76 5.36 9.03
CA PHE A 73 14.21 4.26 9.81
C PHE A 73 13.23 3.42 8.97
N GLY A 74 13.22 3.64 7.64
CA GLY A 74 12.30 2.98 6.74
C GLY A 74 10.86 3.48 6.88
N LEU A 75 10.60 4.56 7.62
CA LEU A 75 9.26 5.09 7.82
C LEU A 75 8.79 5.80 6.55
N LEU A 76 7.60 5.45 6.11
CA LEU A 76 6.85 6.23 5.12
C LEU A 76 6.11 7.40 5.80
N PRO A 77 5.72 8.46 5.06
CA PRO A 77 4.92 9.55 5.62
C PRO A 77 3.62 9.07 6.25
N LEU A 78 3.03 7.97 5.74
CA LEU A 78 1.83 7.37 6.29
C LEU A 78 2.04 6.83 7.72
N HIS A 79 3.21 6.27 8.04
CA HIS A 79 3.53 5.83 9.41
C HIS A 79 3.48 7.03 10.36
N LEU A 80 4.14 8.13 9.98
CA LEU A 80 4.18 9.35 10.77
C LEU A 80 2.80 10.04 10.85
N ALA A 81 2.00 9.96 9.78
CA ALA A 81 0.65 10.51 9.74
C ALA A 81 -0.30 9.80 10.74
N CYS A 82 0.06 8.59 11.19
CA CYS A 82 -0.68 7.80 12.17
C CYS A 82 -0.20 8.01 13.62
N THR A 83 0.76 8.92 13.84
CA THR A 83 1.33 9.21 15.17
C THR A 83 0.57 10.34 15.90
N GLU A 84 1.25 11.16 16.69
CA GLU A 84 0.62 12.24 17.45
C GLU A 84 0.16 13.38 16.53
N GLY A 85 -1.05 13.89 16.77
CA GLY A 85 -1.63 14.96 15.95
C GLY A 85 -2.16 14.50 14.59
N ALA A 86 -2.31 13.19 14.39
CA ALA A 86 -2.89 12.59 13.20
C ALA A 86 -4.28 13.16 12.86
N ARG A 87 -4.46 13.54 11.60
CA ARG A 87 -5.75 14.03 11.07
C ARG A 87 -6.26 13.03 10.05
N LEU A 88 -7.51 12.62 10.21
CA LEU A 88 -8.15 11.62 9.33
C LEU A 88 -8.02 11.99 7.85
N GLU A 89 -8.25 13.26 7.52
CA GLU A 89 -8.17 13.81 6.17
C GLU A 89 -6.76 13.67 5.56
N VAL A 90 -5.72 13.88 6.37
CA VAL A 90 -4.33 13.75 5.92
C VAL A 90 -3.98 12.30 5.67
N VAL A 91 -4.38 11.40 6.57
CA VAL A 91 -4.15 9.96 6.39
C VAL A 91 -4.88 9.45 5.15
N GLN A 92 -6.12 9.87 4.93
CA GLN A 92 -6.89 9.54 3.73
C GLN A 92 -6.19 10.01 2.45
N ALA A 93 -5.72 11.25 2.41
CA ALA A 93 -5.03 11.80 1.24
C ALA A 93 -3.74 11.02 0.93
N VAL A 94 -2.90 10.76 1.94
CA VAL A 94 -1.65 10.01 1.76
C VAL A 94 -1.90 8.55 1.40
N ALA A 95 -2.88 7.88 2.05
CA ALA A 95 -3.25 6.50 1.73
C ALA A 95 -3.86 6.35 0.34
N THR A 96 -4.56 7.37 -0.17
CA THR A 96 -5.10 7.36 -1.54
C THR A 96 -3.97 7.45 -2.57
N MET A 97 -2.92 8.22 -2.28
CA MET A 97 -1.76 8.34 -3.16
C MET A 97 -0.88 7.08 -3.13
N ASN A 98 -0.75 6.44 -1.97
CA ASN A 98 0.02 5.21 -1.80
C ASN A 98 -0.78 4.18 -0.97
N PRO A 99 -1.67 3.39 -1.61
CA PRO A 99 -2.46 2.37 -0.92
C PRO A 99 -1.61 1.25 -0.33
N ASP A 100 -0.46 0.94 -0.96
CA ASP A 100 0.46 -0.10 -0.50
C ASP A 100 1.22 0.29 0.77
N ALA A 101 1.27 1.58 1.10
CA ALA A 101 1.85 2.05 2.36
C ALA A 101 1.12 1.48 3.58
N VAL A 102 -0.17 1.15 3.48
CA VAL A 102 -0.99 0.68 4.60
C VAL A 102 -0.45 -0.62 5.22
N GLU A 103 0.16 -1.48 4.41
CA GLU A 103 0.76 -2.75 4.86
C GLU A 103 2.29 -2.73 4.86
N SER A 104 2.89 -1.64 4.39
CA SER A 104 4.34 -1.51 4.35
C SER A 104 4.90 -1.44 5.77
N LYS A 105 5.92 -2.26 6.04
CA LYS A 105 6.63 -2.24 7.32
C LYS A 105 7.79 -1.25 7.29
N ASP A 106 8.06 -0.65 8.44
CA ASP A 106 9.29 0.08 8.73
C ASP A 106 10.46 -0.88 9.05
N ASP A 107 11.63 -0.32 9.39
CA ASP A 107 12.82 -1.12 9.73
C ASP A 107 12.67 -1.88 11.07
N ALA A 108 11.74 -1.45 11.93
CA ALA A 108 11.40 -2.11 13.18
C ALA A 108 10.34 -3.22 13.01
N GLY A 109 9.76 -3.36 11.82
CA GLY A 109 8.73 -4.34 11.49
C GLY A 109 7.29 -3.91 11.81
N HIS A 110 7.07 -2.65 12.18
CA HIS A 110 5.76 -2.07 12.47
C HIS A 110 5.09 -1.56 11.20
N THR A 111 3.76 -1.71 11.15
CA THR A 111 2.90 -1.15 10.10
C THR A 111 2.31 0.20 10.55
N PRO A 112 1.78 1.04 9.64
CA PRO A 112 1.10 2.27 10.04
C PRO A 112 -0.07 2.04 11.00
N LEU A 113 -0.76 0.90 10.88
CA LEU A 113 -1.82 0.49 11.81
C LEU A 113 -1.29 0.28 13.23
N ASP A 114 -0.07 -0.24 13.40
CA ASP A 114 0.56 -0.41 14.72
C ASP A 114 0.82 0.95 15.37
N TYR A 115 1.21 1.96 14.59
CA TYR A 115 1.36 3.34 15.08
C TYR A 115 0.04 3.96 15.55
N THR A 116 -1.10 3.64 14.91
CA THR A 116 -2.40 4.14 15.39
C THR A 116 -2.76 3.59 16.77
N ARG A 117 -2.35 2.36 17.10
CA ARG A 117 -2.60 1.73 18.41
C ARG A 117 -1.77 2.36 19.53
N LEU A 118 -0.60 2.90 19.18
CA LEU A 118 0.25 3.63 20.10
C LEU A 118 -0.21 5.09 20.28
N SER A 119 -0.97 5.63 19.33
CA SER A 119 -1.48 7.00 19.37
C SER A 119 -2.74 7.12 20.24
N LEU A 120 -2.63 7.85 21.35
CA LEU A 120 -3.72 8.09 22.31
C LEU A 120 -4.64 9.29 21.94
N GLY A 121 -4.57 9.77 20.69
CA GLY A 121 -5.34 10.93 20.24
C GLY A 121 -6.82 10.63 19.99
N PRO A 122 -7.75 11.59 20.15
CA PRO A 122 -9.19 11.39 19.92
C PRO A 122 -9.55 11.05 18.46
N GLY A 123 -8.62 11.20 17.52
CA GLY A 123 -8.77 10.81 16.11
C GLY A 123 -8.19 9.44 15.75
N SER A 124 -7.48 8.76 16.66
CA SER A 124 -6.78 7.52 16.33
C SER A 124 -7.74 6.37 16.03
N GLU A 125 -8.88 6.27 16.72
CA GLU A 125 -9.87 5.21 16.49
C GLU A 125 -10.50 5.30 15.08
N ALA A 126 -10.80 6.51 14.61
CA ALA A 126 -11.35 6.71 13.27
C ALA A 126 -10.32 6.34 12.18
N ILE A 127 -9.05 6.69 12.41
CA ILE A 127 -7.95 6.34 11.50
C ILE A 127 -7.68 4.84 11.51
N GLN A 128 -7.71 4.22 12.69
CA GLN A 128 -7.56 2.77 12.84
C GLN A 128 -8.64 2.04 12.05
N LYS A 129 -9.93 2.39 12.25
CA LYS A 129 -11.04 1.81 11.48
C LYS A 129 -10.87 2.00 9.98
N LEU A 130 -10.36 3.15 9.55
CA LEU A 130 -10.11 3.41 8.14
C LEU A 130 -9.04 2.48 7.55
N LEU A 131 -7.90 2.32 8.23
CA LEU A 131 -6.82 1.42 7.78
C LEU A 131 -7.23 -0.06 7.87
N GLU A 132 -7.98 -0.44 8.90
CA GLU A 132 -8.56 -1.79 9.03
C GLU A 132 -9.55 -2.11 7.90
N ASN A 133 -10.37 -1.14 7.50
CA ASN A 133 -11.27 -1.30 6.35
C ASN A 133 -10.48 -1.42 5.04
N MET A 134 -9.44 -0.60 4.83
CA MET A 134 -8.60 -0.67 3.63
C MET A 134 -7.89 -2.02 3.50
N THR A 135 -7.32 -2.53 4.60
CA THR A 135 -6.68 -3.86 4.64
C THR A 135 -7.69 -4.99 4.45
N SER A 136 -8.87 -4.91 5.08
CA SER A 136 -9.91 -5.93 4.95
C SER A 136 -10.45 -6.03 3.52
N VAL A 137 -10.72 -4.89 2.87
CA VAL A 137 -11.16 -4.85 1.47
C VAL A 137 -10.11 -5.50 0.55
N ARG A 138 -8.83 -5.18 0.77
CA ARG A 138 -7.72 -5.76 0.00
C ARG A 138 -7.61 -7.28 0.18
N ASN A 139 -7.73 -7.77 1.41
CA ASN A 139 -7.72 -9.20 1.71
C ASN A 139 -8.91 -9.93 1.08
N ASN A 140 -10.11 -9.33 1.11
CA ASN A 140 -11.30 -9.89 0.51
C ASN A 140 -11.19 -9.93 -1.02
N LEU A 141 -10.67 -8.88 -1.65
CA LEU A 141 -10.42 -8.85 -3.09
C LEU A 141 -9.39 -9.91 -3.50
N GLY A 142 -8.33 -10.09 -2.71
CA GLY A 142 -7.34 -11.14 -2.94
C GLY A 142 -7.94 -12.54 -2.89
N LYS A 143 -8.78 -12.83 -1.89
CA LYS A 143 -9.50 -14.11 -1.79
C LYS A 143 -10.48 -14.32 -2.94
N GLN A 144 -11.26 -13.30 -3.29
CA GLN A 144 -12.24 -13.38 -4.37
C GLN A 144 -11.59 -13.62 -5.73
N LEU A 145 -10.47 -12.95 -6.02
CA LEU A 145 -9.68 -13.21 -7.23
C LEU A 145 -9.12 -14.62 -7.25
N GLN A 146 -8.65 -15.14 -6.10
CA GLN A 146 -8.11 -16.49 -5.99
C GLN A 146 -9.19 -17.57 -6.18
N GLU A 147 -10.37 -17.38 -5.59
CA GLU A 147 -11.54 -18.25 -5.76
C GLU A 147 -12.02 -18.26 -7.22
N GLN A 148 -12.11 -17.08 -7.85
CA GLN A 148 -12.54 -16.96 -9.24
C GLN A 148 -11.55 -17.59 -10.22
N MET A 149 -10.25 -17.46 -9.98
CA MET A 149 -9.23 -18.19 -10.75
C MET A 149 -9.33 -19.71 -10.58
N GLN A 150 -9.68 -20.18 -9.38
CA GLN A 150 -9.80 -21.61 -9.10
C GLN A 150 -11.06 -22.21 -9.75
N GLU A 151 -12.16 -21.46 -9.80
CA GLU A 151 -13.38 -21.81 -10.55
C GLU A 151 -13.16 -21.80 -12.07
N ASP A 152 -12.47 -20.80 -12.61
CA ASP A 152 -12.19 -20.75 -14.05
C ASP A 152 -11.25 -21.89 -14.48
N ASN A 153 -10.28 -22.25 -13.63
CA ASN A 153 -9.37 -23.37 -13.92
C ASN A 153 -10.08 -24.73 -13.85
N SER A 154 -11.04 -24.93 -12.93
CA SER A 154 -11.85 -26.16 -12.88
C SER A 154 -12.82 -26.26 -14.06
N ARG A 155 -13.45 -25.14 -14.47
CA ARG A 155 -14.30 -25.09 -15.67
C ARG A 155 -13.54 -25.41 -16.95
N LEU A 156 -12.33 -24.85 -17.13
CA LEU A 156 -11.47 -25.15 -18.28
C LEU A 156 -11.09 -26.63 -18.32
N LEU A 157 -10.82 -27.25 -17.16
CA LEU A 157 -10.55 -28.69 -17.08
C LEU A 157 -11.79 -29.53 -17.45
N GLU A 158 -12.98 -29.16 -16.99
CA GLU A 158 -14.23 -29.84 -17.35
C GLU A 158 -14.57 -29.69 -18.84
N ASP A 159 -14.42 -28.50 -19.41
CA ASP A 159 -14.64 -28.25 -20.84
C ASP A 159 -13.66 -29.07 -21.70
N CYS A 160 -12.39 -29.17 -21.29
CA CYS A 160 -11.42 -30.05 -21.95
C CYS A 160 -11.82 -31.52 -21.87
N CYS A 161 -12.29 -32.00 -20.72
CA CYS A 161 -12.76 -33.39 -20.53
C CYS A 161 -14.01 -33.69 -21.38
N ASN A 162 -14.94 -32.74 -21.45
CA ASN A 162 -16.16 -32.85 -22.24
C ASN A 162 -15.88 -32.82 -23.73
N LEU A 163 -14.97 -31.96 -24.20
CA LEU A 163 -14.54 -31.93 -25.59
C LEU A 163 -13.85 -33.24 -25.99
N PHE A 164 -12.99 -33.79 -25.12
CA PHE A 164 -12.34 -35.08 -25.34
C PHE A 164 -13.37 -36.22 -25.41
N SER A 165 -14.35 -36.23 -24.51
CA SER A 165 -15.44 -37.21 -24.50
C SER A 165 -16.33 -37.09 -25.74
N TYR A 166 -16.63 -35.86 -26.18
CA TYR A 166 -17.43 -35.59 -27.38
C TYR A 166 -16.72 -35.98 -28.67
N ILE A 167 -15.40 -35.75 -28.79
CA ILE A 167 -14.58 -36.23 -29.91
C ILE A 167 -14.60 -37.76 -29.98
N LEU A 168 -14.50 -38.44 -28.83
CA LEU A 168 -14.58 -39.91 -28.76
C LEU A 168 -15.98 -40.46 -29.07
N TYR A 169 -17.05 -39.70 -28.79
CA TYR A 169 -18.43 -40.12 -29.05
C TYR A 169 -18.93 -39.80 -30.47
N SER A 170 -18.42 -38.75 -31.10
CA SER A 170 -18.83 -38.29 -32.43
C SER A 170 -18.05 -38.93 -33.58
N ARG A 171 -16.91 -39.56 -33.30
CA ARG A 171 -16.16 -40.39 -34.26
C ARG A 171 -15.92 -41.78 -33.72
N SER A 172 -16.56 -42.77 -34.33
CA SER A 172 -16.14 -44.17 -34.32
C SER A 172 -14.80 -44.35 -35.06
N PHE A 173 -13.72 -43.71 -34.59
CA PHE A 173 -12.40 -43.81 -35.21
C PHE A 173 -11.26 -43.42 -34.25
N PHE A 174 -10.81 -44.38 -33.42
CA PHE A 174 -9.43 -44.90 -33.38
C PHE A 174 -9.34 -45.97 -32.28
N SER A 175 -9.17 -47.22 -32.71
CA SER A 175 -8.76 -48.32 -31.83
C SER A 175 -7.33 -48.10 -31.35
N SER A 176 -7.07 -48.56 -30.13
CA SER A 176 -5.75 -48.82 -29.53
C SER A 176 -4.95 -47.60 -29.03
N HIS A 177 -5.22 -47.18 -27.78
CA HIS A 177 -4.20 -46.87 -26.74
C HIS A 177 -4.87 -46.28 -25.48
N ARG A 178 -5.73 -47.04 -24.80
CA ARG A 178 -6.09 -46.79 -23.39
C ARG A 178 -5.19 -47.67 -22.55
N PHE A 179 -4.10 -47.17 -21.96
CA PHE A 179 -3.49 -47.83 -20.79
C PHE A 179 -2.37 -47.04 -20.08
N TRP A 180 -2.41 -45.69 -19.95
CA TRP A 180 -1.32 -45.01 -19.20
C TRP A 180 -1.71 -43.84 -18.28
N TRP A 181 -2.99 -43.49 -18.16
CA TRP A 181 -3.38 -42.25 -17.43
C TRP A 181 -4.14 -42.45 -16.11
N PHE A 182 -4.09 -43.65 -15.52
CA PHE A 182 -4.77 -43.90 -14.23
C PHE A 182 -3.81 -44.27 -13.08
N GLN A 183 -2.49 -44.22 -13.28
CA GLN A 183 -1.52 -44.65 -12.25
C GLN A 183 -0.72 -43.53 -11.58
N SER A 184 -0.88 -42.26 -11.99
CA SER A 184 -0.07 -41.15 -11.44
C SER A 184 -0.71 -40.35 -10.30
N GLN A 185 -1.95 -40.61 -9.89
CA GLN A 185 -2.57 -39.92 -8.73
C GLN A 185 -2.43 -40.66 -7.39
N SER A 186 -1.78 -41.84 -7.34
CA SER A 186 -1.58 -42.58 -6.09
C SER A 186 -0.21 -42.34 -5.41
N VAL A 187 0.66 -41.47 -5.93
CA VAL A 187 2.07 -41.32 -5.44
C VAL A 187 2.41 -39.92 -4.94
N ALA A 188 1.44 -39.02 -4.75
CA ALA A 188 1.69 -37.67 -4.20
C ALA A 188 1.13 -37.44 -2.79
N ASN A 189 0.78 -38.51 -2.06
CA ASN A 189 0.43 -38.46 -0.64
C ASN A 189 1.25 -39.52 0.11
N ASN A 190 2.53 -39.20 0.33
CA ASN A 190 3.42 -39.66 1.40
C ASN A 190 4.88 -39.37 1.00
N GLY A 191 5.43 -38.30 1.56
CA GLY A 191 6.82 -37.88 1.42
C GLY A 191 7.05 -36.59 2.17
#